data_AF-A0A0R3PVP6-F1
#
_entry.id   AF-A0A0R3PVP6-F1
#
_cell.length_a   1.000
_cell.length_b   1.000
_cell.length_c   1.000
_cell.angle_alpha   90.00
_cell.angle_beta   90.00
_cell.angle_gamma   90.00
#
_symmetry.space_group_name_H-M   'P 1'
#
loop_
_entity.id
_entity.type
_entity.pdbx_description
1 polymer ?
#
loop_
_entity_poly.entity_id
_entity_poly.type
_entity_poly.pdbx_seq_one_letter_code
_entity_poly.pdbx_strand_id
1 'polypeptide(L)'
;MAFLKRALHLLELIEDRRYGDATALTKSVAQEENGVLEGFAPDLIYKVAYSFGNEDNPHLKDLLMGLFSLMLSVEEKYRLCYELLTLRTSPELTEVLVSQLGTLISTVFQTQHPKLWSQLCDELPLKLEQRLCQRLANKDEDAIVLRACYMNVLPIISRFGRLVDRILSELPMEEAATYPFLIWHAREHPFSPKLEMFLLLLRFIDDIGSETRGVAIMAMLQGIISYFPVQPRALLLKNIVFGITSKTANESKALAWLLDQFEHHLNEKVFEDELGSVFGVLEDVIYDDIVDSRSFYASLLRLIRSFTRNCSNTKLLAEVRKRLIVRLHEKLVEYLRLDVMNEKSRASQADQILSVELVCPSSSADEEAYPLIVSVLKDCEETLVIIDGVLQNSVT
;
A
#
# COMPACT_ATOMS: atom_id res chain seq x y z
N MET A 1 33.36 11.97 -39.61
CA MET A 1 34.32 11.23 -38.75
C MET A 1 34.33 11.69 -37.30
N ALA A 2 34.34 12.99 -36.99
CA ALA A 2 34.34 13.48 -35.60
C ALA A 2 33.13 13.01 -34.77
N PHE A 3 31.96 12.87 -35.41
CA PHE A 3 30.71 12.41 -34.80
C PHE A 3 30.77 10.95 -34.34
N LEU A 4 31.18 10.05 -35.24
CA LEU A 4 31.38 8.64 -34.92
C LEU A 4 32.44 8.46 -33.82
N LYS A 5 33.50 9.29 -33.84
CA LYS A 5 34.53 9.27 -32.81
C LYS A 5 33.99 9.61 -31.42
N ARG A 6 33.04 10.55 -31.31
CA ARG A 6 32.41 10.91 -30.03
C ARG A 6 31.40 9.86 -29.56
N ALA A 7 30.59 9.31 -30.45
CA ALA A 7 29.68 8.22 -30.11
C ALA A 7 30.43 6.95 -29.66
N LEU A 8 31.53 6.61 -30.36
CA LEU A 8 32.43 5.52 -29.96
C LEU A 8 33.10 5.82 -28.63
N HIS A 9 33.56 7.06 -28.39
CA HIS A 9 34.15 7.42 -27.10
C HIS A 9 33.14 7.33 -25.95
N LEU A 10 31.89 7.75 -26.18
CA LEU A 10 30.83 7.60 -25.18
C LEU A 10 30.51 6.12 -24.92
N LEU A 11 30.55 5.29 -25.97
CA LEU A 11 30.38 3.84 -25.86
C LEU A 11 31.50 3.19 -25.04
N GLU A 12 32.76 3.56 -25.30
CA GLU A 12 33.93 3.13 -24.54
C GLU A 12 33.79 3.51 -23.06
N LEU A 13 33.39 4.75 -22.76
CA LEU A 13 33.17 5.19 -21.37
C LEU A 13 32.07 4.39 -20.66
N ILE A 14 31.01 4.00 -21.38
CA ILE A 14 29.92 3.16 -20.84
C ILE A 14 30.40 1.72 -20.62
N GLU A 15 31.19 1.15 -21.53
CA GLU A 15 31.78 -0.18 -21.40
C GLU A 15 32.79 -0.25 -20.25
N ASP A 16 33.61 0.79 -20.10
CA ASP A 16 34.60 0.94 -19.02
C ASP A 16 33.97 1.37 -17.68
N ARG A 17 32.64 1.47 -17.61
CA ARG A 17 31.86 1.85 -16.40
C ARG A 17 32.20 3.23 -15.85
N ARG A 18 32.72 4.13 -16.68
CA ARG A 18 33.06 5.52 -16.35
C ARG A 18 31.86 6.44 -16.55
N TYR A 19 30.76 6.14 -15.85
CA TYR A 19 29.47 6.82 -16.05
C TYR A 19 29.45 8.32 -15.69
N GLY A 20 30.31 8.76 -14.76
CA GLY A 20 30.49 10.18 -14.45
C GLY A 20 31.08 10.96 -15.63
N ASP A 21 32.11 10.40 -16.27
CA ASP A 21 32.76 10.99 -17.45
C ASP A 21 31.82 10.95 -18.67
N ALA A 22 31.08 9.85 -18.84
CA ALA A 22 30.04 9.72 -19.86
C ALA A 22 28.94 10.78 -19.69
N THR A 23 28.51 11.05 -18.45
CA THR A 23 27.52 12.09 -18.13
C THR A 23 28.05 13.48 -18.47
N ALA A 24 29.30 13.78 -18.10
CA ALA A 24 29.92 15.07 -18.42
C ALA A 24 30.04 15.28 -19.94
N LEU A 25 30.43 14.24 -20.68
CA LEU A 25 30.50 14.27 -22.13
C LEU A 25 29.11 14.49 -22.75
N THR A 26 28.08 13.79 -22.27
CA THR A 26 26.69 13.95 -22.74
C THR A 26 26.18 15.38 -22.54
N LYS A 27 26.45 15.99 -21.37
CA LYS A 27 26.09 17.40 -21.10
C LYS A 27 26.83 18.37 -22.01
N SER A 28 28.12 18.14 -22.26
CA SER A 28 28.90 18.98 -23.18
C SER A 28 28.36 18.94 -24.61
N VAL A 29 27.88 17.78 -25.06
CA VAL A 29 27.33 17.61 -26.41
C VAL A 29 25.92 18.21 -26.52
N ALA A 30 25.11 18.15 -25.46
CA ALA A 30 23.79 18.79 -25.43
C ALA A 30 23.86 20.33 -25.57
N GLN A 31 25.01 20.94 -25.26
CA GLN A 31 25.24 22.39 -25.41
C GLN A 31 25.74 22.78 -26.81
N GLU A 32 26.20 21.83 -27.62
CA GLU A 32 26.60 22.08 -29.00
C GLU A 32 25.38 21.91 -29.93
N GLU A 33 24.97 22.97 -30.64
CA GLU A 33 23.74 23.05 -31.47
C GLU A 33 23.61 22.03 -32.63
N ASN A 34 24.52 21.05 -32.73
CA ASN A 34 24.66 20.19 -33.91
C ASN A 34 24.03 18.79 -33.81
N GLY A 35 23.15 18.49 -32.85
CA GLY A 35 22.33 17.25 -32.85
C GLY A 35 23.11 15.94 -33.01
N VAL A 36 24.39 15.94 -32.63
CA VAL A 36 25.39 14.97 -33.11
C VAL A 36 25.15 13.54 -32.61
N LEU A 37 24.52 13.41 -31.45
CA LEU A 37 24.28 12.14 -30.77
C LEU A 37 22.82 11.67 -30.87
N GLU A 38 21.93 12.45 -31.49
CA GLU A 38 20.49 12.14 -31.53
C GLU A 38 20.22 10.78 -32.17
N GLY A 39 20.89 10.48 -33.29
CA GLY A 39 20.75 9.21 -34.01
C GLY A 39 21.35 7.98 -33.29
N PHE A 40 22.19 8.18 -32.28
CA PHE A 40 22.82 7.10 -31.50
C PHE A 40 22.26 6.98 -30.08
N ALA A 41 21.45 7.96 -29.64
CA ALA A 41 20.87 7.98 -28.31
C ALA A 41 20.04 6.72 -28.01
N PRO A 42 19.20 6.17 -28.92
CA PRO A 42 18.45 4.95 -28.64
C PRO A 42 19.35 3.76 -28.26
N ASP A 43 20.39 3.49 -29.04
CA ASP A 43 21.31 2.37 -28.83
C ASP A 43 22.09 2.52 -27.52
N LEU A 44 22.54 3.74 -27.22
CA LEU A 44 23.23 4.06 -25.98
C LEU A 44 22.30 3.91 -24.76
N ILE A 45 21.03 4.29 -24.89
CA ILE A 45 20.03 4.13 -23.82
C ILE A 45 19.82 2.65 -23.51
N TYR A 46 19.67 1.78 -24.51
CA TYR A 46 19.57 0.33 -24.25
C TYR A 46 20.78 -0.15 -23.46
N LYS A 47 22.00 0.21 -23.88
CA LYS A 47 23.23 -0.26 -23.24
C LYS A 47 23.37 0.23 -21.80
N VAL A 48 23.03 1.49 -21.52
CA VAL A 48 23.00 2.03 -20.17
C VAL A 48 21.90 1.36 -19.34
N ALA A 49 20.71 1.15 -19.91
CA ALA A 49 19.60 0.45 -19.24
C ALA A 49 19.96 -1.00 -18.86
N TYR A 50 20.79 -1.70 -19.63
CA TYR A 50 21.30 -3.03 -19.28
C TYR A 50 22.27 -3.04 -18.09
N SER A 51 22.85 -1.90 -17.74
CA SER A 51 23.74 -1.77 -16.58
C SER A 51 22.95 -1.64 -15.26
N PHE A 52 21.70 -1.17 -15.32
CA PHE A 52 20.80 -1.13 -14.17
C PHE A 52 20.43 -2.55 -13.71
N GLY A 53 20.63 -2.82 -12.42
CA GLY A 53 20.41 -4.12 -11.78
C GLY A 53 21.67 -4.97 -11.56
N ASN A 54 22.80 -4.61 -12.20
CA ASN A 54 24.09 -5.24 -11.92
C ASN A 54 24.96 -4.39 -10.97
N GLU A 55 24.71 -3.08 -10.90
CA GLU A 55 25.52 -2.13 -10.17
C GLU A 55 24.68 -1.02 -9.55
N ASP A 56 25.05 -0.61 -8.34
CA ASP A 56 24.50 0.58 -7.68
C ASP A 56 25.44 1.76 -7.95
N ASN A 57 25.12 2.55 -8.99
CA ASN A 57 25.91 3.72 -9.37
C ASN A 57 25.01 4.95 -9.57
N PRO A 58 25.21 6.03 -8.79
CA PRO A 58 24.35 7.21 -8.82
C PRO A 58 24.40 7.95 -10.17
N HIS A 59 25.46 7.79 -10.96
CA HIS A 59 25.63 8.47 -12.25
C HIS A 59 24.85 7.81 -13.38
N LEU A 60 24.39 6.57 -13.23
CA LEU A 60 23.61 5.87 -14.26
C LEU A 60 22.28 6.60 -14.54
N LYS A 61 21.62 7.10 -13.48
CA LYS A 61 20.37 7.87 -13.58
C LYS A 61 20.59 9.15 -14.38
N ASP A 62 21.62 9.92 -14.03
CA ASP A 62 21.93 11.19 -14.69
C ASP A 62 22.32 10.99 -16.16
N LEU A 63 23.11 9.95 -16.45
CA LEU A 63 23.49 9.59 -17.81
C LEU A 63 22.25 9.25 -18.65
N LEU A 64 21.36 8.40 -18.12
CA LEU A 64 20.16 7.96 -18.80
C LEU A 64 19.21 9.14 -19.09
N MET A 65 19.01 10.02 -18.11
CA MET A 65 18.24 11.26 -18.28
C MET A 65 18.87 12.18 -19.34
N GLY A 66 20.20 12.30 -19.35
CA GLY A 66 20.93 13.05 -20.37
C GLY A 66 20.73 12.49 -21.76
N LEU A 67 20.82 11.17 -21.94
CA LEU A 67 20.59 10.53 -23.24
C LEU A 67 19.15 10.68 -23.73
N PHE A 68 18.14 10.58 -22.84
CA PHE A 68 16.76 10.87 -23.21
C PHE A 68 16.56 12.32 -23.62
N SER A 69 17.27 13.28 -23.03
CA SER A 69 17.18 14.69 -23.42
C SER A 69 17.66 14.95 -24.85
N LEU A 70 18.56 14.10 -25.37
CA LEU A 70 19.06 14.16 -26.74
C LEU A 70 18.07 13.59 -27.76
N MET A 71 17.06 12.83 -27.35
CA MET A 71 16.04 12.38 -28.30
C MET A 71 15.07 13.52 -28.58
N LEU A 72 14.76 13.80 -29.85
CA LEU A 72 13.77 14.81 -30.22
C LEU A 72 12.39 14.20 -30.53
N SER A 73 12.38 12.96 -31.03
CA SER A 73 11.14 12.25 -31.37
C SER A 73 10.41 11.77 -30.12
N VAL A 74 9.22 12.33 -29.89
CA VAL A 74 8.29 11.92 -28.84
C VAL A 74 7.85 10.46 -29.03
N GLU A 75 7.67 10.02 -30.27
CA GLU A 75 7.29 8.64 -30.58
C GLU A 75 8.42 7.64 -30.28
N GLU A 76 9.66 7.97 -30.62
CA GLU A 76 10.80 7.10 -30.32
C GLU A 76 11.07 7.05 -28.81
N LYS A 77 10.97 8.19 -28.10
CA LYS A 77 11.05 8.21 -26.63
C LYS A 77 10.01 7.31 -25.99
N TYR A 78 8.77 7.42 -26.46
CA TYR A 78 7.67 6.60 -25.98
C TYR A 78 7.94 5.11 -26.21
N ARG A 79 8.27 4.72 -27.46
CA ARG A 79 8.51 3.31 -27.80
C ARG A 79 9.63 2.72 -26.98
N LEU A 80 10.73 3.47 -26.82
CA LEU A 80 11.89 3.01 -26.08
C LEU A 80 11.58 2.87 -24.58
N CYS A 81 10.85 3.81 -23.98
CA CYS A 81 10.38 3.68 -22.60
C CYS A 81 9.42 2.49 -22.43
N TYR A 82 8.48 2.33 -23.36
CA TYR A 82 7.50 1.23 -23.36
C TYR A 82 8.19 -0.14 -23.46
N GLU A 83 9.13 -0.28 -24.40
CA GLU A 83 9.89 -1.51 -24.57
C GLU A 83 10.76 -1.81 -23.36
N LEU A 84 11.52 -0.82 -22.86
CA LEU A 84 12.35 -1.05 -21.69
C LEU A 84 11.51 -1.44 -20.46
N LEU A 85 10.39 -0.77 -20.19
CA LEU A 85 9.49 -1.14 -19.09
C LEU A 85 8.92 -2.57 -19.24
N THR A 86 8.59 -2.97 -20.46
CA THR A 86 8.04 -4.31 -20.75
C THR A 86 9.12 -5.40 -20.78
N LEU A 87 10.40 -5.06 -21.04
CA LEU A 87 11.51 -6.01 -21.18
C LEU A 87 12.47 -6.06 -19.99
N ARG A 88 12.61 -5.01 -19.17
CA ARG A 88 13.40 -4.99 -17.91
C ARG A 88 12.88 -3.98 -16.88
N THR A 89 12.99 -4.32 -15.60
CA THR A 89 12.68 -3.40 -14.51
C THR A 89 13.67 -3.61 -13.37
N SER A 90 14.51 -2.59 -13.11
CA SER A 90 15.12 -2.35 -11.80
C SER A 90 14.40 -1.15 -11.17
N PRO A 91 14.36 -0.99 -9.83
CA PRO A 91 13.66 0.14 -9.19
C PRO A 91 14.10 1.51 -9.72
N GLU A 92 15.40 1.68 -9.95
CA GLU A 92 16.03 2.93 -10.39
C GLU A 92 15.79 3.16 -11.88
N LEU A 93 15.88 2.10 -12.71
CA LEU A 93 15.56 2.18 -14.13
C LEU A 93 14.07 2.51 -14.32
N THR A 94 13.19 1.82 -13.59
CA THR A 94 11.75 2.07 -13.65
C THR A 94 11.43 3.51 -13.27
N GLU A 95 12.05 4.06 -12.22
CA GLU A 95 11.86 5.45 -11.84
C GLU A 95 12.21 6.43 -12.97
N VAL A 96 13.33 6.20 -13.67
CA VAL A 96 13.73 7.04 -14.82
C VAL A 96 12.75 6.91 -15.97
N LEU A 97 12.38 5.69 -16.36
CA LEU A 97 11.48 5.46 -17.49
C LEU A 97 10.07 6.02 -17.23
N VAL A 98 9.58 5.91 -16.00
CA VAL A 98 8.31 6.49 -15.57
C VAL A 98 8.38 8.01 -15.59
N SER A 99 9.46 8.60 -15.08
CA SER A 99 9.67 10.05 -15.15
C SER A 99 9.65 10.54 -16.59
N GLN A 100 10.35 9.84 -17.50
CA GLN A 100 10.37 10.18 -18.93
C GLN A 100 8.99 10.06 -19.57
N LEU A 101 8.26 8.96 -19.36
CA LEU A 101 6.87 8.85 -19.84
C LEU A 101 5.98 9.97 -19.29
N GLY A 102 6.16 10.35 -18.02
CA GLY A 102 5.47 11.48 -17.40
C GLY A 102 5.68 12.79 -18.15
N THR A 103 6.88 13.05 -18.67
CA THR A 103 7.15 14.24 -19.49
C THR A 103 6.46 14.22 -20.85
N LEU A 104 6.14 13.02 -21.39
CA LEU A 104 5.46 12.88 -22.68
C LEU A 104 3.94 12.99 -22.55
N ILE A 105 3.38 12.61 -21.39
CA ILE A 105 1.93 12.61 -21.14
C ILE A 105 1.43 14.05 -21.07
N SER A 106 0.82 14.50 -22.17
CA SER A 106 0.18 15.80 -22.30
C SER A 106 -1.09 15.70 -23.14
N THR A 107 -1.94 16.72 -23.08
CA THR A 107 -3.13 16.83 -23.94
C THR A 107 -2.75 16.86 -25.43
N VAL A 108 -1.56 17.39 -25.74
CA VAL A 108 -0.97 17.39 -27.09
C VAL A 108 -0.62 15.97 -27.53
N PHE A 109 0.02 15.18 -26.66
CA PHE A 109 0.36 13.79 -26.96
C PHE A 109 -0.90 12.93 -27.19
N GLN A 110 -1.92 13.09 -26.36
CA GLN A 110 -3.19 12.37 -26.50
C GLN A 110 -3.86 12.63 -27.87
N THR A 111 -3.83 13.88 -28.32
CA THR A 111 -4.48 14.30 -29.57
C THR A 111 -3.66 13.95 -30.81
N GLN A 112 -2.33 14.06 -30.75
CA GLN A 112 -1.44 13.80 -31.88
C GLN A 112 -1.09 12.31 -32.05
N HIS A 113 -1.10 11.53 -30.96
CA HIS A 113 -0.71 10.12 -30.98
C HIS A 113 -1.75 9.20 -30.32
N PRO A 114 -3.00 9.15 -30.83
CA PRO A 114 -4.09 8.40 -30.21
C PRO A 114 -3.82 6.89 -30.10
N LYS A 115 -3.04 6.33 -31.04
CA LYS A 115 -2.62 4.92 -31.01
C LYS A 115 -1.63 4.64 -29.87
N LEU A 116 -0.61 5.48 -29.70
CA LEU A 116 0.36 5.35 -28.61
C LEU A 116 -0.32 5.62 -27.26
N TRP A 117 -1.27 6.55 -27.23
CA TRP A 117 -2.11 6.80 -26.06
C TRP A 117 -2.93 5.57 -25.67
N SER A 118 -3.58 4.90 -26.63
CA SER A 118 -4.28 3.63 -26.36
C SER A 118 -3.31 2.52 -25.95
N GLN A 119 -2.14 2.40 -26.56
CA GLN A 119 -1.11 1.44 -26.10
C GLN A 119 -0.66 1.72 -24.66
N LEU A 120 -0.51 2.99 -24.31
CA LEU A 120 -0.11 3.41 -22.97
C LEU A 120 -1.22 3.14 -21.93
N CYS A 121 -2.48 3.39 -22.32
CA CYS A 121 -3.63 3.25 -21.42
C CYS A 121 -4.14 1.82 -21.32
N ASP A 122 -4.12 1.05 -22.40
CA ASP A 122 -4.83 -0.21 -22.50
C ASP A 122 -3.85 -1.40 -22.54
N GLU A 123 -2.78 -1.32 -23.33
CA GLU A 123 -1.87 -2.45 -23.54
C GLU A 123 -0.73 -2.53 -22.51
N LEU A 124 -0.12 -1.41 -22.14
CA LEU A 124 0.99 -1.36 -21.19
C LEU A 124 0.61 -1.98 -19.82
N PRO A 125 -0.55 -1.64 -19.21
CA PRO A 125 -0.94 -2.25 -17.94
C PRO A 125 -1.09 -3.76 -18.03
N LEU A 126 -1.69 -4.27 -19.12
CA LEU A 126 -1.86 -5.71 -19.31
C LEU A 126 -0.52 -6.44 -19.44
N LYS A 127 0.45 -5.86 -20.17
CA LYS A 127 1.80 -6.45 -20.30
C LYS A 127 2.57 -6.42 -18.97
N LEU A 128 2.45 -5.34 -18.20
CA LEU A 128 3.07 -5.23 -16.89
C LEU A 128 2.43 -6.20 -15.88
N GLU A 129 1.10 -6.36 -15.90
CA GLU A 129 0.37 -7.35 -15.10
C GLU A 129 0.78 -8.78 -15.44
N GLN A 130 0.77 -9.17 -16.72
CA GLN A 130 1.21 -10.50 -17.15
C GLN A 130 2.63 -10.81 -16.67
N ARG A 131 3.51 -9.81 -16.74
CA ARG A 131 4.90 -9.94 -16.31
C ARG A 131 5.04 -10.04 -14.79
N LEU A 132 4.26 -9.26 -14.04
CA LEU A 132 4.16 -9.41 -12.59
C LEU A 132 3.75 -10.83 -12.24
N CYS A 133 2.68 -11.34 -12.85
CA CYS A 133 2.20 -12.70 -12.57
C CYS A 133 3.26 -13.76 -12.92
N GLN A 134 3.98 -13.59 -14.03
CA GLN A 134 5.10 -14.47 -14.41
C GLN A 134 6.27 -14.40 -13.42
N ARG A 135 6.56 -13.22 -12.86
CA ARG A 135 7.64 -13.04 -11.87
C ARG A 135 7.22 -13.52 -10.49
N LEU A 136 6.00 -13.26 -10.03
CA LEU A 136 5.48 -13.78 -8.75
C LEU A 136 5.40 -15.31 -8.74
N ALA A 137 5.21 -15.95 -9.90
CA ALA A 137 5.33 -17.40 -10.03
C ALA A 137 6.76 -17.91 -9.80
N ASN A 138 7.77 -17.05 -9.96
CA ASN A 138 9.20 -17.35 -9.75
C ASN A 138 9.66 -16.67 -8.45
N LYS A 139 9.81 -17.45 -7.37
CA LYS A 139 9.96 -17.03 -5.97
C LYS A 139 11.16 -16.12 -5.58
N ASP A 140 11.82 -15.45 -6.51
CA ASP A 140 13.14 -14.83 -6.28
C ASP A 140 13.18 -13.29 -6.27
N GLU A 141 12.11 -12.52 -6.50
CA GLU A 141 12.21 -11.04 -6.48
C GLU A 141 10.93 -10.32 -5.98
N ASP A 142 10.75 -10.28 -4.66
CA ASP A 142 9.51 -9.79 -4.01
C ASP A 142 9.32 -8.26 -3.93
N ALA A 143 10.34 -7.43 -4.21
CA ALA A 143 10.27 -5.99 -3.91
C ALA A 143 10.08 -5.07 -5.14
N ILE A 144 10.51 -5.49 -6.33
CA ILE A 144 10.72 -4.58 -7.47
C ILE A 144 9.44 -4.36 -8.28
N VAL A 145 8.56 -5.36 -8.33
CA VAL A 145 7.39 -5.32 -9.19
C VAL A 145 6.24 -4.51 -8.59
N LEU A 146 6.18 -4.35 -7.26
CA LEU A 146 5.21 -3.48 -6.61
C LEU A 146 5.28 -2.05 -7.18
N ARG A 147 6.50 -1.51 -7.37
CA ARG A 147 6.77 -0.19 -8.00
C ARG A 147 6.21 -0.08 -9.42
N ALA A 148 6.28 -1.15 -10.21
CA ALA A 148 5.70 -1.20 -11.55
C ALA A 148 4.17 -1.41 -11.52
N CYS A 149 3.63 -2.13 -10.52
CA CYS A 149 2.19 -2.25 -10.28
C CYS A 149 1.54 -0.93 -9.86
N TYR A 150 2.28 -0.01 -9.25
CA TYR A 150 1.80 1.37 -9.05
C TYR A 150 1.48 2.08 -10.39
N MET A 151 2.00 1.60 -11.53
CA MET A 151 1.66 2.08 -12.88
C MET A 151 0.52 1.30 -13.57
N ASN A 152 -0.09 0.28 -12.94
CA ASN A 152 -1.26 -0.45 -13.49
C ASN A 152 -2.56 0.39 -13.46
N VAL A 153 -2.48 1.67 -13.77
CA VAL A 153 -3.59 2.59 -13.49
C VAL A 153 -3.86 3.60 -14.57
N LEU A 154 -3.27 3.63 -15.75
CA LEU A 154 -3.73 4.64 -16.74
C LEU A 154 -5.22 4.51 -17.16
N PRO A 155 -5.80 3.30 -17.35
CA PRO A 155 -7.24 3.15 -17.65
C PRO A 155 -8.10 3.17 -16.37
N ILE A 156 -7.55 2.73 -15.23
CA ILE A 156 -8.19 2.86 -13.93
C ILE A 156 -8.15 4.32 -13.45
N ILE A 157 -7.16 5.16 -13.80
CA ILE A 157 -6.97 6.58 -13.42
C ILE A 157 -8.03 7.43 -14.11
N SER A 158 -8.31 7.20 -15.40
CA SER A 158 -9.40 7.93 -16.07
C SER A 158 -10.77 7.51 -15.54
N ARG A 159 -10.95 6.24 -15.14
CA ARG A 159 -12.19 5.75 -14.52
C ARG A 159 -12.30 6.17 -13.05
N PHE A 160 -11.19 6.23 -12.34
CA PHE A 160 -11.06 6.56 -10.93
C PHE A 160 -11.12 8.07 -10.72
N GLY A 161 -10.47 8.88 -11.58
CA GLY A 161 -10.69 10.32 -11.66
C GLY A 161 -12.14 10.64 -11.95
N ARG A 162 -12.78 9.96 -12.91
CA ARG A 162 -14.24 10.09 -13.15
C ARG A 162 -15.10 9.60 -11.98
N LEU A 163 -14.66 8.58 -11.25
CA LEU A 163 -15.37 8.04 -10.08
C LEU A 163 -15.23 9.00 -8.90
N VAL A 164 -14.03 9.50 -8.62
CA VAL A 164 -13.72 10.54 -7.63
C VAL A 164 -14.48 11.81 -8.00
N ASP A 165 -14.45 12.27 -9.24
CA ASP A 165 -15.24 13.42 -9.69
C ASP A 165 -16.75 13.20 -9.51
N ARG A 166 -17.26 12.01 -9.85
CA ARG A 166 -18.67 11.65 -9.64
C ARG A 166 -19.03 11.65 -8.16
N ILE A 167 -18.23 10.99 -7.33
CA ILE A 167 -18.43 10.90 -5.89
C ILE A 167 -18.32 12.27 -5.23
N LEU A 168 -17.31 13.06 -5.60
CA LEU A 168 -17.13 14.44 -5.13
C LEU A 168 -18.25 15.37 -5.60
N SER A 169 -18.89 15.07 -6.74
CA SER A 169 -20.06 15.80 -7.24
C SER A 169 -21.38 15.36 -6.59
N GLU A 170 -21.42 14.16 -6.01
CA GLU A 170 -22.56 13.62 -5.26
C GLU A 170 -22.52 14.03 -3.77
N LEU A 171 -21.41 14.59 -3.29
CA LEU A 171 -21.33 15.19 -1.95
C LEU A 171 -22.29 16.39 -1.83
N PRO A 172 -23.11 16.46 -0.76
CA PRO A 172 -23.91 17.64 -0.45
C PRO A 172 -23.06 18.91 -0.44
N MET A 173 -23.61 20.02 -0.95
CA MET A 173 -22.87 21.28 -1.12
C MET A 173 -22.26 21.78 0.21
N GLU A 174 -22.93 21.52 1.33
CA GLU A 174 -22.48 21.83 2.69
C GLU A 174 -21.25 21.00 3.10
N GLU A 175 -21.16 19.73 2.69
CA GLU A 175 -20.01 18.86 2.96
C GLU A 175 -18.83 19.19 2.06
N ALA A 176 -19.08 19.52 0.79
CA ALA A 176 -18.04 19.97 -0.12
C ALA A 176 -17.41 21.31 0.31
N ALA A 177 -18.22 22.21 0.87
CA ALA A 177 -17.77 23.49 1.43
C ALA A 177 -17.00 23.32 2.76
N THR A 178 -17.25 22.24 3.49
CA THR A 178 -16.56 21.96 4.76
C THR A 178 -15.12 21.50 4.53
N TYR A 179 -14.82 20.85 3.40
CA TYR A 179 -13.51 20.22 3.14
C TYR A 179 -12.89 20.57 1.78
N PRO A 180 -12.76 21.88 1.45
CA PRO A 180 -12.30 22.33 0.14
C PRO A 180 -10.86 21.87 -0.17
N PHE A 181 -10.02 21.72 0.86
CA PHE A 181 -8.64 21.26 0.70
C PHE A 181 -8.54 19.77 0.32
N LEU A 182 -9.41 18.91 0.87
CA LEU A 182 -9.41 17.48 0.57
C LEU A 182 -9.92 17.22 -0.85
N ILE A 183 -10.94 17.97 -1.26
CA ILE A 183 -11.50 17.97 -2.62
C ILE A 183 -10.48 18.51 -3.62
N TRP A 184 -9.79 19.60 -3.27
CA TRP A 184 -8.71 20.15 -4.07
C TRP A 184 -7.55 19.16 -4.19
N HIS A 185 -7.10 18.56 -3.09
CA HIS A 185 -6.00 17.59 -3.09
C HIS A 185 -6.36 16.30 -3.87
N ALA A 186 -7.58 15.78 -3.73
CA ALA A 186 -8.05 14.62 -4.49
C ALA A 186 -8.15 14.90 -6.00
N ARG A 187 -8.44 16.16 -6.39
CA ARG A 187 -8.51 16.62 -7.79
C ARG A 187 -7.15 16.97 -8.41
N GLU A 188 -6.27 17.63 -7.64
CA GLU A 188 -4.95 18.10 -8.09
C GLU A 188 -3.87 17.01 -7.99
N HIS A 189 -4.05 16.05 -7.08
CA HIS A 189 -3.12 14.95 -6.87
C HIS A 189 -3.78 13.57 -7.03
N PRO A 190 -4.41 13.28 -8.19
CA PRO A 190 -4.93 11.94 -8.49
C PRO A 190 -3.80 10.89 -8.60
N PHE A 191 -2.55 11.35 -8.58
CA PHE A 191 -1.29 10.60 -8.65
C PHE A 191 -0.55 10.47 -7.31
N SER A 192 -1.14 10.88 -6.18
CA SER A 192 -0.62 10.44 -4.87
C SER A 192 -0.55 8.91 -4.90
N PRO A 193 0.53 8.27 -4.37
CA PRO A 193 0.61 6.82 -4.26
C PRO A 193 -0.72 6.35 -3.67
N LYS A 194 -1.49 5.53 -4.39
CA LYS A 194 -2.87 5.21 -3.98
C LYS A 194 -2.96 4.73 -2.54
N LEU A 195 -1.94 4.02 -2.08
CA LEU A 195 -1.76 3.65 -0.68
C LEU A 195 -1.77 4.89 0.22
N GLU A 196 -1.02 5.94 -0.11
CA GLU A 196 -1.00 7.21 0.59
C GLU A 196 -2.35 7.94 0.53
N MET A 197 -3.09 7.92 -0.58
CA MET A 197 -4.47 8.46 -0.60
C MET A 197 -5.43 7.65 0.27
N PHE A 198 -5.40 6.32 0.23
CA PHE A 198 -6.19 5.45 1.11
C PHE A 198 -5.81 5.65 2.58
N LEU A 199 -4.52 5.73 2.89
CA LEU A 199 -4.01 6.02 4.24
C LEU A 199 -4.38 7.43 4.69
N LEU A 200 -4.33 8.43 3.81
CA LEU A 200 -4.74 9.80 4.11
C LEU A 200 -6.25 9.88 4.35
N LEU A 201 -7.07 9.19 3.55
CA LEU A 201 -8.52 9.14 3.74
C LEU A 201 -8.90 8.39 5.02
N LEU A 202 -8.23 7.27 5.32
CA LEU A 202 -8.43 6.53 6.56
C LEU A 202 -7.96 7.34 7.78
N ARG A 203 -6.83 8.05 7.69
CA ARG A 203 -6.41 9.03 8.71
C ARG A 203 -7.38 10.19 8.86
N PHE A 204 -7.98 10.63 7.77
CA PHE A 204 -8.92 11.75 7.78
C PHE A 204 -10.26 11.38 8.43
N ILE A 205 -10.68 10.11 8.36
CA ILE A 205 -11.83 9.60 9.14
C ILE A 205 -11.59 9.83 10.65
N ASP A 206 -10.34 9.74 11.10
CA ASP A 206 -9.98 9.93 12.51
C ASP A 206 -10.16 11.39 12.97
N ASP A 207 -9.85 12.36 12.11
CA ASP A 207 -9.90 13.79 12.44
C ASP A 207 -11.32 14.37 12.44
N ILE A 208 -12.27 13.74 11.73
CA ILE A 208 -13.61 14.32 11.51
C ILE A 208 -14.53 14.17 12.73
N GLY A 209 -14.26 13.23 13.65
CA GLY A 209 -15.07 13.02 14.87
C GLY A 209 -16.54 12.68 14.63
N SER A 210 -16.96 12.51 13.37
CA SER A 210 -18.36 12.25 12.96
C SER A 210 -18.46 10.85 12.36
N GLU A 211 -19.12 9.96 13.11
CA GLU A 211 -19.31 8.55 12.76
C GLU A 211 -20.03 8.36 11.42
N THR A 212 -21.02 9.21 11.10
CA THR A 212 -21.76 9.19 9.83
C THR A 212 -20.88 9.49 8.62
N ARG A 213 -19.94 10.43 8.74
CA ARG A 213 -18.98 10.76 7.67
C ARG A 213 -17.94 9.66 7.49
N GLY A 214 -17.50 9.04 8.59
CA GLY A 214 -16.60 7.88 8.54
C GLY A 214 -17.20 6.71 7.75
N VAL A 215 -18.48 6.40 7.97
CA VAL A 215 -19.19 5.35 7.23
C VAL A 215 -19.26 5.65 5.73
N ALA A 216 -19.55 6.90 5.34
CA ALA A 216 -19.61 7.30 3.94
C ALA A 216 -18.25 7.14 3.24
N ILE A 217 -17.15 7.53 3.90
CA ILE A 217 -15.80 7.37 3.37
C ILE A 217 -15.43 5.89 3.28
N MET A 218 -15.73 5.07 4.29
CA MET A 218 -15.47 3.62 4.24
C MET A 218 -16.24 2.94 3.10
N ALA A 219 -17.51 3.29 2.89
CA ALA A 219 -18.31 2.79 1.77
C ALA A 219 -17.71 3.22 0.42
N MET A 220 -17.21 4.44 0.33
CA MET A 220 -16.49 4.94 -0.83
C MET A 220 -15.24 4.11 -1.13
N LEU A 221 -14.39 3.90 -0.11
CA LEU A 221 -13.17 3.10 -0.22
C LEU A 221 -13.49 1.66 -0.63
N GLN A 222 -14.55 1.07 -0.07
CA GLN A 222 -15.02 -0.26 -0.46
C GLN A 222 -15.45 -0.31 -1.94
N GLY A 223 -16.21 0.70 -2.39
CA GLY A 223 -16.58 0.85 -3.80
C GLY A 223 -15.34 0.89 -4.70
N ILE A 224 -14.30 1.61 -4.30
CA ILE A 224 -13.04 1.70 -5.05
C ILE A 224 -12.32 0.34 -5.09
N ILE A 225 -12.18 -0.32 -3.94
CA ILE A 225 -11.49 -1.62 -3.81
C ILE A 225 -12.18 -2.68 -4.68
N SER A 226 -13.50 -2.64 -4.79
CA SER A 226 -14.29 -3.58 -5.59
C SER A 226 -13.96 -3.55 -7.09
N TYR A 227 -13.42 -2.45 -7.62
CA TYR A 227 -13.01 -2.36 -9.03
C TYR A 227 -11.72 -3.10 -9.35
N PHE A 228 -10.91 -3.43 -8.34
CA PHE A 228 -9.67 -4.17 -8.57
C PHE A 228 -9.97 -5.65 -8.79
N PRO A 229 -9.28 -6.33 -9.73
CA PRO A 229 -9.30 -7.78 -9.81
C PRO A 229 -8.82 -8.41 -8.50
N VAL A 230 -9.21 -9.67 -8.26
CA VAL A 230 -8.96 -10.41 -7.01
C VAL A 230 -7.53 -10.28 -6.50
N GLN A 231 -6.53 -10.53 -7.35
CA GLN A 231 -5.13 -10.57 -6.94
C GLN A 231 -4.56 -9.19 -6.56
N PRO A 232 -4.70 -8.13 -7.40
CA PRO A 232 -4.37 -6.77 -7.00
C PRO A 232 -5.13 -6.28 -5.77
N ARG A 233 -6.38 -6.73 -5.58
CA ARG A 233 -7.21 -6.34 -4.43
C ARG A 233 -6.64 -6.87 -3.11
N ALA A 234 -6.29 -8.16 -3.07
CA ALA A 234 -5.68 -8.79 -1.90
C ALA A 234 -4.36 -8.08 -1.51
N LEU A 235 -3.51 -7.80 -2.50
CA LEU A 235 -2.25 -7.10 -2.28
C LEU A 235 -2.46 -5.64 -1.84
N LEU A 236 -3.44 -4.94 -2.41
CA LEU A 236 -3.77 -3.57 -1.99
C LEU A 236 -4.21 -3.55 -0.52
N LEU A 237 -5.15 -4.42 -0.14
CA LEU A 237 -5.63 -4.52 1.25
C LEU A 237 -4.50 -4.88 2.22
N LYS A 238 -3.64 -5.85 1.87
CA LYS A 238 -2.44 -6.20 2.64
C LYS A 238 -1.55 -4.98 2.87
N ASN A 239 -1.24 -4.25 1.81
CA ASN A 239 -0.36 -3.09 1.91
C ASN A 239 -0.98 -1.94 2.72
N ILE A 240 -2.31 -1.76 2.64
CA ILE A 240 -3.01 -0.79 3.50
C ILE A 240 -2.89 -1.20 4.97
N VAL A 241 -3.08 -2.47 5.31
CA VAL A 241 -2.88 -2.98 6.68
C VAL A 241 -1.46 -2.66 7.16
N PHE A 242 -0.43 -2.98 6.37
CA PHE A 242 0.97 -2.68 6.70
C PHE A 242 1.25 -1.17 6.86
N GLY A 243 0.55 -0.33 6.10
CA GLY A 243 0.73 1.13 6.17
C GLY A 243 0.07 1.76 7.40
N ILE A 244 -1.02 1.17 7.90
CA ILE A 244 -1.79 1.70 9.03
C ILE A 244 -1.14 1.38 10.37
N THR A 245 -0.62 0.16 10.54
CA THR A 245 -0.01 -0.35 11.78
C THR A 245 1.25 0.41 12.25
N SER A 246 1.60 1.51 11.59
CA SER A 246 2.78 2.30 11.90
C SER A 246 2.50 3.73 12.39
N LYS A 247 1.28 4.30 12.23
CA LYS A 247 1.16 5.79 12.21
C LYS A 247 -0.20 6.46 12.57
N THR A 248 -1.21 5.83 13.19
CA THR A 248 -2.55 6.49 13.33
C THR A 248 -3.20 6.41 14.72
N ALA A 249 -4.03 7.41 15.07
CA ALA A 249 -4.66 7.53 16.39
C ALA A 249 -5.94 6.69 16.57
N ASN A 250 -6.70 6.35 15.51
CA ASN A 250 -7.78 5.35 15.56
C ASN A 250 -7.50 4.15 14.65
N GLU A 251 -6.24 3.72 14.65
CA GLU A 251 -5.75 2.54 13.92
C GLU A 251 -6.68 1.31 14.06
N SER A 252 -7.21 1.09 15.26
CA SER A 252 -8.07 -0.06 15.59
C SER A 252 -9.33 -0.13 14.72
N LYS A 253 -10.02 0.98 14.48
CA LYS A 253 -11.27 1.02 13.69
C LYS A 253 -10.99 0.78 12.21
N ALA A 254 -9.93 1.38 11.68
CA ALA A 254 -9.53 1.20 10.29
C ALA A 254 -9.07 -0.24 10.04
N LEU A 255 -8.28 -0.81 10.97
CA LEU A 255 -7.89 -2.21 10.90
C LEU A 255 -9.10 -3.14 11.03
N ALA A 256 -10.04 -2.89 11.94
CA ALA A 256 -11.26 -3.70 12.05
C ALA A 256 -11.99 -3.80 10.71
N TRP A 257 -12.20 -2.67 10.04
CA TRP A 257 -12.82 -2.62 8.72
C TRP A 257 -12.01 -3.38 7.65
N LEU A 258 -10.69 -3.23 7.63
CA LEU A 258 -9.83 -3.96 6.69
C LEU A 258 -9.87 -5.48 6.92
N LEU A 259 -9.88 -5.92 8.18
CA LEU A 259 -10.00 -7.33 8.52
C LEU A 259 -11.35 -7.90 8.09
N ASP A 260 -12.42 -7.12 8.20
CA ASP A 260 -13.73 -7.52 7.67
C ASP A 260 -13.72 -7.62 6.14
N GLN A 261 -12.95 -6.78 5.44
CA GLN A 261 -12.75 -6.94 3.99
C GLN A 261 -11.97 -8.22 3.67
N PHE A 262 -10.95 -8.58 4.45
CA PHE A 262 -10.23 -9.85 4.28
C PHE A 262 -11.13 -11.05 4.52
N GLU A 263 -11.95 -11.00 5.56
CA GLU A 263 -12.88 -12.07 5.92
C GLU A 263 -13.91 -12.30 4.81
N HIS A 264 -14.48 -11.23 4.26
CA HIS A 264 -15.46 -11.30 3.18
C HIS A 264 -14.93 -12.00 1.93
N HIS A 265 -13.65 -11.82 1.61
CA HIS A 265 -13.01 -12.38 0.42
C HIS A 265 -12.22 -13.67 0.70
N LEU A 266 -12.31 -14.23 1.90
CA LEU A 266 -11.47 -15.35 2.32
C LEU A 266 -11.70 -16.65 1.53
N ASN A 267 -12.86 -16.79 0.87
CA ASN A 267 -13.14 -17.93 -0.01
C ASN A 267 -12.28 -17.90 -1.30
N GLU A 268 -11.65 -16.77 -1.61
CA GLU A 268 -10.75 -16.62 -2.74
C GLU A 268 -9.33 -17.02 -2.28
N LYS A 269 -8.75 -18.03 -2.94
CA LYS A 269 -7.43 -18.59 -2.55
C LYS A 269 -6.32 -17.55 -2.39
N VAL A 270 -6.36 -16.50 -3.20
CA VAL A 270 -5.36 -15.42 -3.14
C VAL A 270 -5.39 -14.69 -1.78
N PHE A 271 -6.56 -14.53 -1.18
CA PHE A 271 -6.66 -13.94 0.16
C PHE A 271 -6.15 -14.89 1.24
N GLU A 272 -6.42 -16.19 1.12
CA GLU A 272 -5.86 -17.22 2.02
C GLU A 272 -4.33 -17.24 1.96
N ASP A 273 -3.75 -17.14 0.76
CA ASP A 273 -2.30 -17.13 0.54
C ASP A 273 -1.61 -15.91 1.21
N GLU A 274 -2.29 -14.76 1.27
CA GLU A 274 -1.76 -13.53 1.87
C GLU A 274 -1.96 -13.44 3.40
N LEU A 275 -2.87 -14.23 3.98
CA LEU A 275 -3.20 -14.17 5.41
C LEU A 275 -1.98 -14.37 6.32
N GLY A 276 -1.02 -15.21 5.92
CA GLY A 276 0.20 -15.41 6.70
C GLY A 276 0.98 -14.11 6.92
N SER A 277 1.05 -13.26 5.90
CA SER A 277 1.70 -11.95 6.00
C SER A 277 0.88 -10.97 6.84
N VAL A 278 -0.44 -10.98 6.68
CA VAL A 278 -1.35 -10.11 7.42
C VAL A 278 -1.30 -10.44 8.91
N PHE A 279 -1.44 -11.71 9.29
CA PHE A 279 -1.31 -12.16 10.67
C PHE A 279 0.07 -11.89 11.26
N GLY A 280 1.13 -12.01 10.46
CA GLY A 280 2.49 -11.65 10.90
C GLY A 280 2.60 -10.19 11.31
N VAL A 281 1.98 -9.26 10.58
CA VAL A 281 1.99 -7.83 10.94
C VAL A 281 1.11 -7.52 12.14
N LEU A 282 0.00 -8.24 12.30
CA LEU A 282 -0.90 -8.06 13.43
C LEU A 282 -0.35 -8.66 14.74
N GLU A 283 0.74 -9.43 14.69
CA GLU A 283 1.39 -10.00 15.88
C GLU A 283 1.76 -8.93 16.92
N ASP A 284 2.21 -7.77 16.43
CA ASP A 284 2.67 -6.66 17.25
C ASP A 284 1.57 -5.61 17.53
N VAL A 285 0.37 -5.80 16.96
CA VAL A 285 -0.74 -4.85 17.11
C VAL A 285 -1.56 -5.21 18.33
N ILE A 286 -1.23 -4.61 19.46
CA ILE A 286 -2.00 -4.76 20.70
C ILE A 286 -2.22 -3.41 21.36
N TYR A 287 -3.47 -2.95 21.37
CA TYR A 287 -3.84 -1.68 21.97
C TYR A 287 -3.90 -1.75 23.49
N ASP A 288 -3.59 -0.64 24.15
CA ASP A 288 -3.68 -0.49 25.60
C ASP A 288 -5.11 -0.16 26.05
N ASP A 289 -5.84 0.63 25.25
CA ASP A 289 -7.27 0.81 25.43
C ASP A 289 -8.04 -0.31 24.73
N ILE A 290 -8.47 -1.30 25.52
CA ILE A 290 -9.20 -2.47 25.03
C ILE A 290 -10.64 -2.11 24.63
N VAL A 291 -11.24 -1.11 25.28
CA VAL A 291 -12.63 -0.72 25.04
C VAL A 291 -12.75 -0.05 23.67
N ASP A 292 -11.85 0.88 23.38
CA ASP A 292 -11.82 1.60 22.10
C ASP A 292 -11.35 0.71 20.93
N SER A 293 -10.60 -0.35 21.21
CA SER A 293 -10.13 -1.31 20.22
C SER A 293 -10.97 -2.59 20.10
N ARG A 294 -12.14 -2.66 20.75
CA ARG A 294 -12.98 -3.88 20.73
C ARG A 294 -13.33 -4.35 19.32
N SER A 295 -13.58 -3.41 18.40
CA SER A 295 -13.99 -3.72 17.03
C SER A 295 -12.85 -4.41 16.29
N PHE A 296 -11.62 -3.99 16.53
CA PHE A 296 -10.43 -4.64 15.99
C PHE A 296 -10.33 -6.09 16.47
N TYR A 297 -10.38 -6.33 17.77
CA TYR A 297 -10.28 -7.69 18.31
C TYR A 297 -11.42 -8.59 17.85
N ALA A 298 -12.65 -8.07 17.80
CA ALA A 298 -13.79 -8.82 17.29
C ALA A 298 -13.63 -9.21 15.81
N SER A 299 -13.17 -8.28 14.95
CA SER A 299 -12.91 -8.55 13.53
C SER A 299 -11.73 -9.49 13.33
N LEU A 300 -10.66 -9.38 14.14
CA LEU A 300 -9.54 -10.32 14.13
C LEU A 300 -9.97 -11.74 14.49
N LEU A 301 -10.73 -11.91 15.57
CA LEU A 301 -11.24 -13.21 15.99
C LEU A 301 -12.20 -13.80 14.96
N ARG A 302 -13.06 -12.98 14.33
CA ARG A 302 -13.94 -13.40 13.24
C ARG A 302 -13.15 -13.90 12.03
N LEU A 303 -12.15 -13.14 11.59
CA LEU A 303 -11.28 -13.53 10.48
C LEU A 303 -10.57 -14.86 10.76
N ILE A 304 -10.02 -15.03 11.97
CA ILE A 304 -9.34 -16.26 12.38
C ILE A 304 -10.30 -17.45 12.42
N ARG A 305 -11.53 -17.27 12.94
CA ARG A 305 -12.56 -18.31 12.92
C ARG A 305 -12.93 -18.71 11.49
N SER A 306 -13.13 -17.73 10.60
CA SER A 306 -13.43 -17.98 9.18
C SER A 306 -12.27 -18.71 8.48
N PHE A 307 -11.03 -18.33 8.76
CA PHE A 307 -9.84 -19.06 8.29
C PHE A 307 -9.80 -20.49 8.81
N THR A 308 -10.10 -20.69 10.09
CA THR A 308 -10.05 -22.02 10.74
C THR A 308 -11.04 -23.01 10.13
N ARG A 309 -12.23 -22.55 9.70
CA ARG A 309 -13.28 -23.41 9.12
C ARG A 309 -12.84 -24.14 7.85
N ASN A 310 -12.03 -23.49 7.02
CA ASN A 310 -11.56 -24.01 5.74
C ASN A 310 -10.04 -24.20 5.71
N CYS A 311 -9.40 -24.26 6.89
CA CYS A 311 -7.95 -24.18 6.98
C CYS A 311 -7.27 -25.44 6.43
N SER A 312 -6.62 -25.30 5.27
CA SER A 312 -5.73 -26.33 4.73
C SER A 312 -4.32 -26.26 5.36
N ASN A 313 -3.93 -25.08 5.85
CA ASN A 313 -2.59 -24.79 6.37
C ASN A 313 -2.52 -24.83 7.90
N THR A 314 -2.47 -26.04 8.45
CA THR A 314 -2.43 -26.28 9.90
C THR A 314 -1.17 -25.72 10.57
N LYS A 315 -0.07 -25.55 9.83
CA LYS A 315 1.15 -24.90 10.34
C LYS A 315 0.91 -23.41 10.60
N LEU A 316 0.30 -22.70 9.65
CA LEU A 316 -0.08 -21.30 9.85
C LEU A 316 -1.07 -21.17 10.99
N LEU A 317 -2.06 -22.07 11.08
CA LEU A 317 -3.04 -22.09 12.16
C LEU A 317 -2.39 -22.25 13.54
N ALA A 318 -1.37 -23.11 13.68
CA ALA A 318 -0.62 -23.28 14.92
C ALA A 318 0.15 -22.00 15.31
N GLU A 319 0.74 -21.30 14.34
CA GLU A 319 1.40 -20.01 14.60
C GLU A 319 0.39 -18.93 14.99
N VAL A 320 -0.75 -18.81 14.29
CA VAL A 320 -1.83 -17.87 14.62
C VAL A 320 -2.34 -18.11 16.04
N ARG A 321 -2.57 -19.37 16.41
CA ARG A 321 -2.95 -19.74 17.79
C ARG A 321 -1.95 -19.21 18.80
N LYS A 322 -0.67 -19.54 18.61
CA LYS A 322 0.39 -19.24 19.58
C LYS A 322 0.70 -17.75 19.68
N ARG A 323 0.78 -17.06 18.55
CA ARG A 323 1.30 -15.69 18.48
C ARG A 323 0.24 -14.61 18.56
N LEU A 324 -0.98 -14.88 18.09
CA LEU A 324 -2.08 -13.91 18.14
C LEU A 324 -3.04 -14.23 19.28
N ILE A 325 -3.69 -15.41 19.24
CA ILE A 325 -4.81 -15.69 20.13
C ILE A 325 -4.36 -15.86 21.58
N VAL A 326 -3.33 -16.68 21.84
CA VAL A 326 -2.83 -16.90 23.21
C VAL A 326 -2.32 -15.59 23.83
N ARG A 327 -1.60 -14.77 23.06
CA ARG A 327 -1.12 -13.46 23.54
C ARG A 327 -2.26 -12.50 23.86
N LEU A 328 -3.27 -12.42 22.98
CA LEU A 328 -4.45 -11.60 23.22
C LEU A 328 -5.18 -12.05 24.50
N HIS A 329 -5.37 -13.36 24.66
CA HIS A 329 -5.97 -13.93 25.86
C HIS A 329 -5.18 -13.56 27.12
N GLU A 330 -3.85 -13.73 27.11
CA GLU A 330 -2.98 -13.37 28.25
C GLU A 330 -3.12 -11.88 28.62
N LYS A 331 -3.12 -10.97 27.63
CA LYS A 331 -3.28 -9.53 27.88
C LYS A 331 -4.67 -9.19 28.42
N LEU A 332 -5.74 -9.79 27.90
CA LEU A 332 -7.10 -9.59 28.41
C LEU A 332 -7.25 -10.05 29.86
N VAL A 333 -6.66 -11.20 30.20
CA VAL A 333 -6.65 -11.72 31.58
C VAL A 333 -5.84 -10.83 32.51
N GLU A 334 -4.69 -10.33 32.07
CA GLU A 334 -3.88 -9.38 32.84
C GLU A 334 -4.64 -8.08 33.12
N TYR A 335 -5.29 -7.52 32.09
CA TYR A 335 -6.09 -6.30 32.21
C TYR A 335 -7.19 -6.46 33.28
N LEU A 336 -7.97 -7.53 33.19
CA LEU A 336 -9.05 -7.82 34.17
C LEU A 336 -8.51 -8.04 35.59
N ARG A 337 -7.31 -8.63 35.74
CA ARG A 337 -6.69 -8.81 37.06
C ARG A 337 -6.24 -7.48 37.67
N LEU A 338 -5.68 -6.59 36.87
CA LEU A 338 -5.24 -5.28 37.32
C LEU A 338 -6.42 -4.41 37.77
N ASP A 339 -7.54 -4.45 37.06
CA ASP A 339 -8.77 -3.75 37.46
C ASP A 339 -9.31 -4.26 38.81
N VAL A 340 -9.39 -5.58 38.98
CA VAL A 340 -9.86 -6.18 40.25
C VAL A 340 -8.93 -5.83 41.42
N MET A 341 -7.62 -5.68 41.18
CA MET A 341 -6.67 -5.23 42.19
C MET A 341 -6.83 -3.74 42.51
N ASN A 342 -7.04 -2.90 41.49
CA ASN A 342 -7.26 -1.46 41.63
C ASN A 342 -8.54 -1.14 42.41
N GLU A 343 -9.64 -1.85 42.13
CA GLU A 343 -10.90 -1.73 42.89
C GLU A 343 -10.73 -2.11 44.36
N LYS A 344 -10.01 -3.21 44.64
CA LYS A 344 -9.72 -3.64 46.02
C LYS A 344 -8.89 -2.62 46.79
N SER A 345 -7.90 -1.99 46.15
CA SER A 345 -7.12 -0.92 46.76
C SER A 345 -7.92 0.36 47.00
N ARG A 346 -8.84 0.72 46.10
CA ARG A 346 -9.75 1.87 46.28
C ARG A 346 -10.76 1.63 47.40
N ALA A 347 -11.34 0.43 47.49
CA ALA A 347 -12.21 0.03 48.61
C ALA A 347 -11.47 0.07 49.95
N SER A 348 -10.20 -0.38 49.96
CA SER A 348 -9.35 -0.36 51.17
C SER A 348 -8.93 1.07 51.60
N GLN A 349 -8.87 2.02 50.66
CA GLN A 349 -8.61 3.45 50.95
C GLN A 349 -9.86 4.22 51.37
N ALA A 350 -11.03 3.87 50.82
CA ALA A 350 -12.32 4.47 51.19
C ALA A 350 -12.69 4.16 52.66
N ASP A 351 -12.31 2.98 53.16
CA ASP A 351 -12.51 2.60 54.57
C ASP A 351 -11.56 3.34 55.56
N GLN A 352 -10.53 4.05 55.07
CA GLN A 352 -9.60 4.81 55.90
C GLN A 352 -9.84 6.34 55.89
N ILE A 353 -10.77 6.84 55.08
CA ILE A 353 -11.06 8.28 54.98
C ILE A 353 -12.56 8.52 55.23
N LEU A 354 -12.98 8.35 56.49
CA LEU A 354 -14.16 9.02 57.00
C LEU A 354 -13.78 10.46 57.38
N SER A 355 -14.51 11.42 56.82
CA SER A 355 -14.51 12.88 57.08
C SER A 355 -13.48 13.75 56.34
N VAL A 356 -13.70 13.98 55.03
CA VAL A 356 -13.75 15.32 54.40
C VAL A 356 -14.63 15.21 53.15
N GLU A 357 -15.62 16.09 52.98
CA GLU A 357 -16.39 16.23 51.73
C GLU A 357 -15.43 16.44 50.55
N LEU A 358 -15.32 15.44 49.67
CA LEU A 358 -14.66 15.58 48.38
C LEU A 358 -15.74 15.54 47.31
N VAL A 359 -15.84 16.66 46.58
CA VAL A 359 -16.62 16.80 45.36
C VAL A 359 -16.22 15.68 44.38
N CYS A 360 -17.16 14.78 44.11
CA CYS A 360 -17.02 13.74 43.09
C CYS A 360 -16.80 14.36 41.71
N PRO A 361 -15.90 13.78 40.91
CA PRO A 361 -16.23 13.39 39.56
C PRO A 361 -16.31 11.86 39.54
N SER A 362 -17.50 11.33 39.71
CA SER A 362 -17.78 9.94 39.32
C SER A 362 -17.74 9.91 37.79
N SER A 363 -16.65 9.43 37.19
CA SER A 363 -16.64 9.10 35.76
C SER A 363 -17.46 7.83 35.56
N SER A 364 -18.69 7.99 35.11
CA SER A 364 -19.64 6.94 34.72
C SER A 364 -19.18 6.09 33.51
N ALA A 365 -17.90 6.13 33.15
CA ALA A 365 -17.33 5.44 31.98
C ALA A 365 -16.82 4.03 32.30
N ASP A 366 -16.42 3.75 33.54
CA ASP A 366 -15.77 2.48 33.91
C ASP A 366 -16.78 1.31 34.11
N GLU A 367 -18.04 1.58 34.48
CA GLU A 367 -19.05 0.52 34.70
C GLU A 367 -19.53 -0.18 33.41
N GLU A 368 -19.44 0.49 32.24
CA GLU A 368 -19.83 -0.11 30.95
C GLU A 368 -18.68 -0.87 30.26
N ALA A 369 -17.42 -0.63 30.67
CA ALA A 369 -16.23 -1.22 30.05
C ALA A 369 -16.05 -2.71 30.41
N TYR A 370 -16.30 -3.08 31.67
CA TYR A 370 -16.03 -4.43 32.17
C TYR A 370 -16.81 -5.55 31.43
N PRO A 371 -18.14 -5.44 31.22
CA PRO A 371 -18.89 -6.44 30.45
C PRO A 371 -18.39 -6.60 29.01
N LEU A 372 -17.91 -5.52 28.40
CA LEU A 372 -17.40 -5.53 27.02
C LEU A 372 -16.08 -6.31 26.92
N ILE A 373 -15.16 -6.10 27.86
CA ILE A 373 -13.87 -6.81 27.89
C ILE A 373 -14.08 -8.31 28.13
N VAL A 374 -14.99 -8.65 29.05
CA VAL A 374 -15.38 -10.05 29.32
C VAL A 374 -15.97 -10.71 28.06
N SER A 375 -16.74 -9.98 27.26
CA SER A 375 -17.26 -10.49 25.99
C SER A 375 -16.13 -10.85 25.02
N VAL A 376 -15.12 -9.97 24.86
CA VAL A 376 -13.98 -10.22 23.97
C VAL A 376 -13.14 -11.41 24.47
N LEU A 377 -12.95 -11.54 25.79
CA LEU A 377 -12.26 -12.68 26.38
C LEU A 377 -12.98 -13.99 26.08
N LYS A 378 -14.30 -14.03 26.27
CA LYS A 378 -15.10 -15.22 25.94
C LYS A 378 -14.99 -15.58 24.46
N ASP A 379 -15.06 -14.59 23.58
CA ASP A 379 -14.85 -14.82 22.15
C ASP A 379 -13.44 -15.37 21.85
N CYS A 380 -12.43 -14.91 22.57
CA CYS A 380 -11.06 -15.41 22.47
C CYS A 380 -10.96 -16.88 22.89
N GLU A 381 -11.56 -17.25 24.03
CA GLU A 381 -11.62 -18.63 24.54
C GLU A 381 -12.36 -19.57 23.57
N GLU A 382 -13.51 -19.15 23.05
CA GLU A 382 -14.25 -19.92 22.04
C GLU A 382 -13.41 -20.16 20.78
N THR A 383 -12.64 -19.14 20.37
CA THR A 383 -11.74 -19.25 19.20
C THR A 383 -10.59 -20.24 19.46
N LEU A 384 -10.01 -20.24 20.67
CA LEU A 384 -8.99 -21.21 21.06
C LEU A 384 -9.52 -22.65 20.98
N VAL A 385 -10.71 -22.90 21.50
CA VAL A 385 -11.34 -24.23 21.46
C VAL A 385 -11.53 -24.72 20.03
N ILE A 386 -11.99 -23.84 19.12
CA ILE A 386 -12.18 -24.18 17.71
C ILE A 386 -10.83 -24.54 17.06
N ILE A 387 -9.81 -23.73 17.28
CA ILE A 387 -8.47 -23.97 16.71
C ILE A 387 -7.88 -25.27 17.25
N ASP A 388 -7.97 -25.50 18.56
CA ASP A 388 -7.44 -26.72 19.20
C ASP A 388 -8.13 -27.97 18.66
N GLY A 389 -9.45 -27.92 18.42
CA GLY A 389 -10.19 -29.01 17.79
C GLY A 389 -9.67 -29.34 16.39
N VAL A 390 -9.39 -28.33 15.56
CA VAL A 390 -8.84 -28.54 14.20
C VAL A 390 -7.42 -29.10 14.25
N LEU A 391 -6.57 -28.54 15.11
CA LEU A 391 -5.17 -28.99 15.23
C LEU A 391 -5.08 -30.43 15.73
N GLN A 392 -5.91 -30.83 16.71
CA GLN A 392 -5.94 -32.21 17.21
C GLN A 392 -6.36 -33.22 16.13
N ASN A 393 -7.35 -32.86 15.31
CA ASN A 393 -7.83 -33.72 14.21
C ASN A 393 -6.85 -33.81 13.03
N SER A 394 -5.86 -32.91 12.96
CA SER A 394 -4.86 -32.89 11.88
C SER A 394 -3.57 -33.67 12.17
N VAL A 395 -3.40 -34.15 13.42
CA VAL A 395 -2.23 -34.93 13.87
C VAL A 395 -2.48 -36.45 13.76
N THR A 396 -3.74 -36.85 13.56
CA THR A 396 -4.15 -38.20 13.15
C THR A 396 -4.19 -38.33 11.64
#